data_AF-A0A226M8E3-F1
#
_entry.id   AF-A0A226M8E3-F1
#
_cell.length_a   1.000
_cell.length_b   1.000
_cell.length_c   1.000
_cell.angle_alpha   90.00
_cell.angle_beta   90.00
_cell.angle_gamma   90.00
#
_symmetry.space_group_name_H-M   'P 1'
#
loop_
_entity.id
_entity.type
_entity.pdbx_description
1 polymer ?
#
loop_
_entity_poly.entity_id
_entity_poly.type
_entity_poly.pdbx_seq_one_letter_code
_entity_poly.pdbx_strand_id
1 'polypeptide(L)'
;MPPTEGTLKDLCKPAALQNILKTESLPILWLGLRGLLLLSERRETAREIRALLPTIMETTSTGNTDIILEALRIFKNVMRHMGMREASSSAVTVAEKMLPLFNHVSSEVRESSIRLFRDLMEAVVWWQKGSMKKNVRGGLLPLLLRMSDEIPSVAQAAGETLVTCAKFLRWKRLKRAAQEQNTLSIRDCLVRTTPEPQPPCLWEGDAGRRGG
;
A
#
# COMPACT_ATOMS: atom_id res chain seq x y z
N MET A 1 -17.79 -2.63 34.95
CA MET A 1 -18.60 -1.67 34.17
C MET A 1 -18.00 -1.55 32.77
N PRO A 2 -18.78 -1.67 31.69
CA PRO A 2 -18.29 -1.29 30.37
C PRO A 2 -18.02 0.23 30.35
N PRO A 3 -16.93 0.68 29.72
CA PRO A 3 -16.59 2.11 29.65
C PRO A 3 -17.68 2.88 28.88
N THR A 4 -18.11 4.00 29.45
CA THR A 4 -19.11 4.92 28.88
C THR A 4 -18.58 5.68 27.66
N GLU A 5 -19.48 6.05 26.75
CA GLU A 5 -19.21 6.82 25.51
C GLU A 5 -18.32 8.07 25.75
N GLY A 6 -18.58 8.81 26.84
CA GLY A 6 -17.79 10.00 27.22
C GLY A 6 -16.34 9.66 27.59
N THR A 7 -16.13 8.58 28.34
CA THR A 7 -14.80 8.12 28.76
C THR A 7 -13.96 7.67 27.56
N LEU A 8 -14.59 7.08 26.54
CA LEU A 8 -13.92 6.67 25.31
C LEU A 8 -13.47 7.87 24.46
N LYS A 9 -14.26 8.94 24.43
CA LYS A 9 -13.87 10.19 23.75
C LYS A 9 -12.68 10.86 24.44
N ASP A 10 -12.63 10.84 25.78
CA ASP A 10 -11.50 11.37 26.52
C ASP A 10 -10.20 10.57 26.31
N LEU A 11 -10.30 9.25 26.11
CA LEU A 11 -9.17 8.38 25.78
C LEU A 11 -8.65 8.61 24.34
N CYS A 12 -9.53 9.02 23.43
CA CYS A 12 -9.19 9.36 22.04
C CYS A 12 -8.69 10.80 21.86
N LYS A 13 -8.13 11.46 22.89
CA LYS A 13 -7.51 12.79 22.72
C LYS A 13 -6.31 12.69 21.78
N PRO A 14 -6.38 13.24 20.55
CA PRO A 14 -5.36 13.01 19.52
C PRO A 14 -3.97 13.48 19.95
N ALA A 15 -3.90 14.59 20.71
CA ALA A 15 -2.64 15.16 21.18
C ALA A 15 -1.88 14.23 22.16
N ALA A 16 -2.58 13.58 23.09
CA ALA A 16 -1.95 12.66 24.04
C ALA A 16 -1.46 11.39 23.35
N LEU A 17 -2.27 10.86 22.44
CA LEU A 17 -1.93 9.67 21.64
C LEU A 17 -0.78 9.94 20.68
N GLN A 18 -0.68 11.16 20.14
CA GLN A 18 0.40 11.54 19.24
C GLN A 18 1.76 11.54 19.92
N ASN A 19 1.85 11.88 21.21
CA ASN A 19 3.10 11.80 21.96
C ASN A 19 3.54 10.35 22.17
N ILE A 20 2.61 9.44 22.43
CA ILE A 20 2.90 8.01 22.55
C ILE A 20 3.42 7.45 21.23
N LEU A 21 2.83 7.85 20.10
CA LEU A 21 3.25 7.40 18.77
C LEU A 21 4.64 7.92 18.35
N LYS A 22 5.15 8.97 19.01
CA LYS A 22 6.47 9.57 18.75
C LYS A 22 7.56 9.11 19.73
N THR A 23 7.24 8.18 20.64
CA THR A 23 8.23 7.67 21.59
C THR A 23 9.25 6.76 20.90
N GLU A 24 10.50 6.79 21.36
CA GLU A 24 11.55 5.86 20.91
C GLU A 24 11.43 4.48 21.59
N SER A 25 10.65 4.38 22.68
CA SER A 25 10.45 3.14 23.41
C SER A 25 9.47 2.21 22.69
N LEU A 26 10.00 1.19 22.00
CA LEU A 26 9.20 0.20 21.27
C LEU A 26 8.11 -0.47 22.16
N PRO A 27 8.35 -0.83 23.43
CA PRO A 27 7.30 -1.38 24.29
C PRO A 27 6.15 -0.39 24.56
N ILE A 28 6.47 0.88 24.81
CA ILE A 28 5.45 1.91 25.05
C ILE A 28 4.67 2.20 23.76
N LEU A 29 5.37 2.28 22.63
CA LEU A 29 4.75 2.44 21.32
C LEU A 29 3.80 1.29 21.01
N TRP A 30 4.24 0.04 21.23
CA TRP A 30 3.42 -1.14 21.03
C TRP A 30 2.16 -1.13 21.91
N LEU A 31 2.28 -0.79 23.20
CA LEU A 31 1.14 -0.65 24.10
C LEU A 31 0.16 0.44 23.63
N GLY A 32 0.68 1.58 23.17
CA GLY A 32 -0.11 2.66 22.60
C GLY A 32 -0.90 2.20 21.37
N LEU A 33 -0.22 1.55 20.42
CA LEU A 33 -0.85 0.99 19.22
C LEU A 33 -1.88 -0.08 19.58
N ARG A 34 -1.63 -0.92 20.58
CA ARG A 34 -2.59 -1.92 21.04
C ARG A 34 -3.88 -1.30 21.57
N GLY A 35 -3.76 -0.21 22.32
CA GLY A 35 -4.91 0.59 22.75
C GLY A 35 -5.68 1.19 21.56
N LEU A 36 -4.95 1.77 20.60
CA LEU A 36 -5.54 2.31 19.37
C LEU A 36 -6.23 1.24 18.53
N LEU A 37 -5.69 0.02 18.47
CA LEU A 37 -6.30 -1.09 17.75
C LEU A 37 -7.69 -1.40 18.31
N LEU A 38 -7.82 -1.55 19.63
CA LEU A 38 -9.10 -1.82 20.29
C LEU A 38 -10.11 -0.69 20.04
N LEU A 39 -9.64 0.56 20.05
CA LEU A 39 -10.48 1.73 19.78
C LEU A 39 -10.87 1.80 18.29
N SER A 40 -10.01 1.37 17.36
CA SER A 40 -10.29 1.44 15.92
C SER A 40 -11.43 0.53 15.46
N GLU A 41 -11.83 -0.46 16.26
CA GLU A 41 -12.94 -1.37 15.93
C GLU A 41 -14.33 -0.73 16.01
N ARG A 42 -14.43 0.45 16.65
CA ARG A 42 -15.68 1.20 16.77
C ARG A 42 -15.67 2.38 15.82
N ARG A 43 -16.82 2.67 15.20
CA ARG A 43 -16.94 3.68 14.15
C ARG A 43 -16.61 5.08 14.65
N GLU A 44 -17.05 5.41 15.87
CA GLU A 44 -16.93 6.72 16.49
C GLU A 44 -15.46 7.06 16.72
N THR A 45 -14.72 6.15 17.36
CA THR A 45 -13.29 6.31 17.69
C THR A 45 -12.38 6.11 16.48
N ALA A 46 -12.75 5.26 15.52
CA ALA A 46 -12.02 5.14 14.25
C ALA A 46 -11.92 6.47 13.49
N ARG A 47 -12.96 7.30 13.55
CA ARG A 47 -12.97 8.64 12.95
C ARG A 47 -12.01 9.60 13.63
N GLU A 48 -11.86 9.51 14.96
CA GLU A 48 -10.89 10.30 15.71
C GLU A 48 -9.45 9.86 15.41
N ILE A 49 -9.20 8.54 15.35
CA ILE A 49 -7.89 7.96 15.03
C ILE A 49 -7.42 8.36 13.62
N ARG A 50 -8.34 8.71 12.72
CA ARG A 50 -8.00 9.17 11.36
C ARG A 50 -6.94 10.27 11.35
N ALA A 51 -7.01 11.22 12.29
CA ALA A 51 -6.06 12.32 12.39
C ALA A 51 -4.63 11.85 12.71
N LEU A 52 -4.49 10.65 13.29
CA LEU A 52 -3.23 10.03 13.69
C LEU A 52 -2.63 9.13 12.61
N LEU A 53 -3.36 8.83 11.53
CA LEU A 53 -2.88 7.92 10.47
C LEU A 53 -1.50 8.29 9.91
N PRO A 54 -1.17 9.57 9.68
CA PRO A 54 0.18 9.94 9.25
C PRO A 54 1.26 9.48 10.21
N THR A 55 1.08 9.72 11.52
CA THR A 55 2.04 9.31 12.55
C THR A 55 2.09 7.79 12.70
N ILE A 56 0.95 7.10 12.62
CA ILE A 56 0.91 5.61 12.62
C ILE A 56 1.62 5.05 11.38
N MET A 57 1.62 5.76 10.24
CA MET A 57 2.33 5.30 9.04
C MET A 57 3.84 5.41 9.22
N GLU A 58 4.32 6.41 9.93
CA GLU A 58 5.75 6.56 10.23
C GLU A 58 6.27 5.37 11.04
N THR A 59 5.47 4.82 11.96
CA THR A 59 5.86 3.63 12.75
C THR A 59 6.03 2.39 11.87
N THR A 60 5.44 2.33 10.68
CA THR A 60 5.66 1.20 9.75
C THR A 60 7.04 1.23 9.08
N SER A 61 7.74 2.36 9.13
CA SER A 61 9.07 2.52 8.53
C SER A 61 10.21 2.21 9.51
N THR A 62 9.96 2.34 10.82
CA THR A 62 10.97 2.24 11.88
C THR A 62 10.65 1.18 12.94
N GLY A 63 9.42 0.66 12.95
CA GLY A 63 8.95 -0.32 13.93
C GLY A 63 9.44 -1.74 13.67
N ASN A 64 9.40 -2.56 14.72
CA ASN A 64 9.56 -4.01 14.58
C ASN A 64 8.29 -4.65 13.98
N THR A 65 8.35 -5.97 13.71
CA THR A 65 7.24 -6.74 13.12
C THR A 65 5.91 -6.52 13.84
N ASP A 66 5.88 -6.57 15.17
CA ASP A 66 4.64 -6.43 15.95
C ASP A 66 4.03 -5.04 15.80
N ILE A 67 4.86 -3.99 15.88
CA ILE A 67 4.45 -2.60 15.67
C ILE A 67 3.87 -2.40 14.27
N ILE A 68 4.51 -2.95 13.25
CA ILE A 68 4.03 -2.86 11.86
C ILE A 68 2.67 -3.55 11.75
N LEU A 69 2.51 -4.76 12.29
CA LEU A 69 1.25 -5.50 12.20
C LEU A 69 0.09 -4.79 12.93
N GLU A 70 0.35 -4.21 14.10
CA GLU A 70 -0.66 -3.40 14.81
C GLU A 70 -1.06 -2.17 13.98
N ALA A 71 -0.10 -1.45 13.41
CA ALA A 71 -0.37 -0.32 12.52
C ALA A 71 -1.22 -0.74 11.30
N LEU A 72 -0.88 -1.84 10.62
CA LEU A 72 -1.65 -2.38 9.49
C LEU A 72 -3.11 -2.72 9.86
N ARG A 73 -3.33 -3.29 11.05
CA ARG A 73 -4.68 -3.61 11.54
C ARG A 73 -5.47 -2.34 11.85
N ILE A 74 -4.84 -1.33 12.47
CA ILE A 74 -5.45 -0.03 12.73
C ILE A 74 -5.86 0.63 11.41
N PHE A 75 -4.98 0.64 10.39
CA PHE A 75 -5.33 1.18 9.06
C PHE A 75 -6.57 0.49 8.50
N LYS A 76 -6.60 -0.85 8.52
CA LYS A 76 -7.73 -1.61 8.01
C LYS A 76 -9.04 -1.24 8.71
N ASN A 77 -9.02 -1.18 10.04
CA ASN A 77 -10.20 -0.84 10.84
C ASN A 77 -10.68 0.59 10.59
N VAL A 78 -9.76 1.56 10.61
CA VAL A 78 -10.09 2.97 10.35
C VAL A 78 -10.69 3.14 8.96
N MET A 79 -10.09 2.53 7.93
CA MET A 79 -10.59 2.58 6.56
C MET A 79 -11.97 1.93 6.41
N ARG A 80 -12.25 0.83 7.12
CA ARG A 80 -13.57 0.15 7.12
C ARG A 80 -14.69 1.05 7.64
N HIS A 81 -14.40 1.92 8.60
CA HIS A 81 -15.39 2.79 9.23
C HIS A 81 -15.58 4.15 8.54
N MET A 82 -14.80 4.44 7.49
CA MET A 82 -14.89 5.67 6.71
C MET A 82 -15.70 5.47 5.43
N GLY A 83 -16.46 6.50 5.03
CA GLY A 83 -17.06 6.52 3.70
C GLY A 83 -15.98 6.64 2.62
N MET A 84 -16.20 6.10 1.42
CA MET A 84 -15.21 6.13 0.33
C MET A 84 -14.63 7.53 0.09
N ARG A 85 -15.47 8.57 0.13
CA ARG A 85 -15.05 9.97 -0.05
C ARG A 85 -14.06 10.43 1.02
N GLU A 86 -14.34 10.10 2.28
CA GLU A 86 -13.51 10.47 3.43
C GLU A 86 -12.18 9.71 3.42
N ALA A 87 -12.27 8.42 3.10
CA ALA A 87 -11.15 7.48 3.13
C ALA A 87 -10.17 7.69 1.97
N SER A 88 -10.64 8.17 0.81
CA SER A 88 -9.88 8.05 -0.44
C SER A 88 -8.54 8.77 -0.46
N SER A 89 -8.40 9.94 0.20
CA SER A 89 -7.10 10.63 0.25
C SER A 89 -6.10 9.84 1.09
N SER A 90 -6.53 9.39 2.27
CA SER A 90 -5.72 8.55 3.15
C SER A 90 -5.40 7.22 2.48
N ALA A 91 -6.33 6.64 1.70
CA ALA A 91 -6.10 5.39 0.98
C ALA A 91 -4.93 5.47 0.01
N VAL A 92 -4.83 6.58 -0.74
CA VAL A 92 -3.72 6.80 -1.66
C VAL A 92 -2.39 6.88 -0.91
N THR A 93 -2.32 7.66 0.18
CA THR A 93 -1.10 7.79 0.98
C THR A 93 -0.70 6.48 1.64
N VAL A 94 -1.65 5.77 2.25
CA VAL A 94 -1.39 4.47 2.90
C VAL A 94 -0.92 3.44 1.88
N ALA A 95 -1.52 3.40 0.68
CA ALA A 95 -1.14 2.46 -0.37
C ALA A 95 0.32 2.66 -0.83
N GLU A 96 0.82 3.89 -0.87
CA GLU A 96 2.24 4.16 -1.17
C GLU A 96 3.16 3.57 -0.09
N LYS A 97 2.79 3.70 1.19
CA LYS A 97 3.55 3.16 2.33
C LYS A 97 3.50 1.63 2.42
N MET A 98 2.55 0.96 1.76
CA MET A 98 2.51 -0.50 1.72
C MET A 98 3.57 -1.10 0.81
N LEU A 99 4.00 -0.39 -0.25
CA LEU A 99 4.86 -0.96 -1.28
C LEU A 99 6.19 -1.53 -0.75
N PRO A 100 6.91 -0.85 0.17
CA PRO A 100 8.14 -1.41 0.75
C PRO A 100 7.88 -2.68 1.60
N LEU A 101 6.71 -2.77 2.24
CA LEU A 101 6.35 -3.88 3.13
C LEU A 101 6.12 -5.20 2.40
N PHE A 102 5.91 -5.17 1.07
CA PHE A 102 5.75 -6.38 0.27
C PHE A 102 7.00 -7.26 0.28
N ASN A 103 8.17 -6.68 0.56
CA ASN A 103 9.45 -7.40 0.65
C ASN A 103 9.97 -7.50 2.09
N HIS A 104 9.11 -7.29 3.08
CA HIS A 104 9.50 -7.39 4.49
C HIS A 104 9.90 -8.83 4.86
N VAL A 105 10.80 -9.00 5.84
CA VAL A 105 11.32 -10.31 6.26
C VAL A 105 10.22 -11.21 6.86
N SER A 106 9.30 -10.64 7.63
CA SER A 106 8.12 -11.35 8.15
C SER A 106 7.07 -11.58 7.06
N SER A 107 6.69 -12.85 6.87
CA SER A 107 5.63 -13.27 5.95
C SER A 107 4.28 -12.67 6.30
N GLU A 108 3.96 -12.55 7.58
CA GLU A 108 2.71 -11.94 8.05
C GLU A 108 2.60 -10.48 7.64
N VAL A 109 3.71 -9.73 7.69
CA VAL A 109 3.77 -8.34 7.24
C VAL A 109 3.61 -8.25 5.73
N ARG A 110 4.28 -9.12 4.95
CA ARG A 110 4.11 -9.18 3.50
C ARG A 110 2.65 -9.46 3.13
N GLU A 111 2.08 -10.51 3.70
CA GLU A 111 0.71 -10.92 3.45
C GLU A 111 -0.31 -9.83 3.81
N SER A 112 -0.17 -9.25 5.01
CA SER A 112 -1.09 -8.22 5.50
C SER A 112 -1.02 -6.94 4.69
N SER A 113 0.19 -6.50 4.33
CA SER A 113 0.39 -5.28 3.52
C SER A 113 -0.11 -5.45 2.08
N ILE A 114 0.11 -6.60 1.46
CA ILE A 114 -0.39 -6.92 0.11
C ILE A 114 -1.92 -6.89 0.09
N ARG A 115 -2.58 -7.56 1.05
CA ARG A 115 -4.04 -7.56 1.12
C ARG A 115 -4.61 -6.19 1.44
N LEU A 116 -4.00 -5.44 2.36
CA LEU A 116 -4.44 -4.08 2.65
C LEU A 116 -4.32 -3.20 1.41
N PHE A 117 -3.19 -3.28 0.68
CA PHE A 117 -3.03 -2.55 -0.58
C PHE A 117 -4.15 -2.83 -1.58
N ARG A 118 -4.54 -4.10 -1.72
CA ARG A 118 -5.69 -4.51 -2.54
C ARG A 118 -6.98 -3.83 -2.10
N ASP A 119 -7.30 -3.91 -0.81
CA ASP A 119 -8.52 -3.33 -0.25
C ASP A 119 -8.55 -1.79 -0.47
N LEU A 120 -7.40 -1.12 -0.34
CA LEU A 120 -7.27 0.32 -0.58
C LEU A 120 -7.53 0.72 -2.04
N MET A 121 -7.11 -0.10 -3.02
CA MET A 121 -7.40 0.15 -4.43
C MET A 121 -8.90 0.10 -4.75
N GLU A 122 -9.65 -0.73 -4.03
CA GLU A 122 -11.10 -0.90 -4.22
C GLU A 122 -11.90 0.20 -3.50
N ALA A 123 -11.32 0.80 -2.45
CA ALA A 123 -11.95 1.85 -1.65
C ALA A 123 -11.82 3.27 -2.23
N VAL A 124 -11.00 3.51 -3.27
CA VAL A 124 -10.80 4.87 -3.83
C VAL A 124 -11.91 5.33 -4.77
N VAL A 125 -12.33 6.59 -4.59
CA VAL A 125 -13.29 7.28 -5.47
C VAL A 125 -12.68 7.62 -6.83
N TRP A 126 -13.53 7.86 -7.84
CA TRP A 126 -13.09 8.00 -9.23
C TRP A 126 -12.06 9.11 -9.46
N TRP A 127 -12.21 10.27 -8.80
CA TRP A 127 -11.29 11.41 -8.98
C TRP A 127 -9.91 11.17 -8.36
N GLN A 128 -9.78 10.25 -7.39
CA GLN A 128 -8.50 9.85 -6.80
C GLN A 128 -7.84 8.65 -7.52
N LYS A 129 -8.54 8.03 -8.50
CA LYS A 129 -7.96 6.90 -9.26
C LYS A 129 -6.68 7.29 -10.00
N GLY A 130 -6.54 8.55 -10.42
CA GLY A 130 -5.32 9.05 -11.07
C GLY A 130 -4.08 8.86 -10.17
N SER A 131 -4.14 9.36 -8.95
CA SER A 131 -3.08 9.22 -7.94
C SER A 131 -2.84 7.75 -7.57
N MET A 132 -3.92 7.00 -7.34
CA MET A 132 -3.82 5.57 -7.01
C MET A 132 -3.12 4.76 -8.12
N LYS A 133 -3.30 5.10 -9.41
CA LYS A 133 -2.60 4.41 -10.51
C LYS A 133 -1.07 4.48 -10.39
N LYS A 134 -0.50 5.53 -9.79
CA LYS A 134 0.95 5.62 -9.55
C LYS A 134 1.39 4.49 -8.59
N ASN A 135 0.67 4.35 -7.48
CA ASN A 135 0.92 3.29 -6.50
C ASN A 135 0.69 1.90 -7.09
N VAL A 136 -0.41 1.72 -7.84
CA VAL A 136 -0.72 0.44 -8.53
C VAL A 136 0.42 0.01 -9.45
N ARG A 137 0.98 0.94 -10.23
CA ARG A 137 2.13 0.65 -11.10
C ARG A 137 3.39 0.32 -10.29
N GLY A 138 3.66 1.08 -9.23
CA GLY A 138 4.79 0.82 -8.32
C GLY A 138 4.72 -0.56 -7.65
N GLY A 139 3.52 -1.07 -7.39
CA GLY A 139 3.31 -2.39 -6.80
C GLY A 139 3.46 -3.57 -7.76
N LEU A 140 3.39 -3.37 -9.09
CA LEU A 140 3.37 -4.50 -10.05
C LEU A 140 4.61 -5.40 -9.96
N LEU A 141 5.80 -4.80 -9.94
CA LEU A 141 7.04 -5.55 -9.90
C LEU A 141 7.24 -6.27 -8.54
N PRO A 142 7.10 -5.61 -7.38
CA PRO A 142 7.13 -6.29 -6.09
C PRO A 142 6.11 -7.44 -5.99
N LEU A 143 4.88 -7.26 -6.48
CA LEU A 143 3.87 -8.32 -6.48
C LEU A 143 4.26 -9.50 -7.36
N LEU A 144 4.83 -9.26 -8.55
CA LEU A 144 5.34 -10.34 -9.41
C LEU A 144 6.40 -11.17 -8.68
N LEU A 145 7.33 -10.53 -7.97
CA LEU A 145 8.35 -11.23 -7.18
C LEU A 145 7.72 -12.05 -6.04
N ARG A 146 6.64 -11.56 -5.44
CA ARG A 146 5.93 -12.26 -4.36
C ARG A 146 5.02 -13.38 -4.84
N MET A 147 4.73 -13.52 -6.13
CA MET A 147 4.02 -14.70 -6.64
C MET A 147 4.82 -16.01 -6.48
N SER A 148 6.14 -15.90 -6.31
CA SER A 148 7.03 -17.05 -6.04
C SER A 148 7.50 -17.07 -4.58
N ASP A 149 6.76 -16.45 -3.66
CA ASP A 149 7.08 -16.48 -2.22
C ASP A 149 7.02 -17.93 -1.69
N GLU A 150 7.93 -18.27 -0.79
CA GLU A 150 7.99 -19.60 -0.16
C GLU A 150 6.74 -19.87 0.68
N ILE A 151 6.10 -18.82 1.20
CA ILE A 151 4.87 -18.93 1.98
C ILE A 151 3.66 -18.89 1.04
N PRO A 152 2.87 -19.99 0.93
CA PRO A 152 1.78 -20.08 -0.05
C PRO A 152 0.72 -18.98 0.10
N SER A 153 0.40 -18.57 1.34
CA SER A 153 -0.57 -17.51 1.61
C SER A 153 -0.12 -16.14 1.08
N VAL A 154 1.19 -15.85 1.09
CA VAL A 154 1.77 -14.64 0.52
C VAL A 154 1.72 -14.69 -1.01
N ALA A 155 2.11 -15.82 -1.61
CA ALA A 155 2.06 -16.02 -3.05
C ALA A 155 0.63 -15.87 -3.61
N GLN A 156 -0.35 -16.46 -2.93
CA GLN A 156 -1.76 -16.30 -3.27
C GLN A 156 -2.20 -14.83 -3.15
N ALA A 157 -1.89 -14.16 -2.04
CA ALA A 157 -2.24 -12.76 -1.85
C ALA A 157 -1.64 -11.86 -2.96
N ALA A 158 -0.40 -12.14 -3.37
CA ALA A 158 0.28 -11.43 -4.44
C ALA A 158 -0.42 -11.63 -5.80
N GLY A 159 -0.73 -12.88 -6.16
CA GLY A 159 -1.43 -13.20 -7.41
C GLY A 159 -2.82 -12.56 -7.51
N GLU A 160 -3.63 -12.68 -6.46
CA GLU A 160 -4.95 -12.04 -6.37
C GLU A 160 -4.85 -10.52 -6.52
N THR A 161 -3.89 -9.91 -5.83
CA THR A 161 -3.66 -8.47 -5.88
C THR A 161 -3.19 -8.02 -7.25
N LEU A 162 -2.36 -8.80 -7.95
CA LEU A 162 -1.88 -8.50 -9.30
C LEU A 162 -3.04 -8.54 -10.32
N VAL A 163 -3.98 -9.47 -10.16
CA VAL A 163 -5.24 -9.47 -10.94
C VAL A 163 -6.05 -8.20 -10.68
N THR A 164 -6.19 -7.78 -9.41
CA THR A 164 -6.88 -6.52 -9.05
C THR A 164 -6.17 -5.30 -9.62
N CYS A 165 -4.84 -5.22 -9.56
CA CYS A 165 -4.03 -4.18 -10.19
C CYS A 165 -4.31 -4.10 -11.69
N ALA A 166 -4.30 -5.23 -12.40
CA ALA A 166 -4.56 -5.28 -13.83
C ALA A 166 -5.98 -4.83 -14.19
N LYS A 167 -6.99 -5.21 -13.39
CA LYS A 167 -8.37 -4.72 -13.51
C LYS A 167 -8.44 -3.20 -13.29
N PHE A 168 -7.79 -2.70 -12.24
CA PHE A 168 -7.77 -1.28 -11.88
C PHE A 168 -7.13 -0.42 -12.99
N LEU A 169 -6.04 -0.92 -13.58
CA LEU A 169 -5.35 -0.30 -14.70
C LEU A 169 -6.07 -0.49 -16.05
N ARG A 170 -7.12 -1.32 -16.11
CA ARG A 170 -7.79 -1.76 -17.35
C ARG A 170 -6.83 -2.43 -18.34
N TRP A 171 -5.79 -3.10 -17.84
CA TRP A 171 -4.75 -3.74 -18.66
C TRP A 171 -5.11 -5.19 -18.98
N LYS A 172 -5.81 -5.39 -20.11
CA LYS A 172 -6.39 -6.70 -20.50
C LYS A 172 -5.36 -7.83 -20.60
N ARG A 173 -4.20 -7.59 -21.23
CA ARG A 173 -3.13 -8.60 -21.40
C ARG A 173 -2.54 -9.02 -20.05
N LEU A 174 -2.19 -8.05 -19.21
CA LEU A 174 -1.71 -8.32 -17.85
C LEU A 174 -2.75 -9.08 -17.02
N LYS A 175 -4.03 -8.70 -17.12
CA LYS A 175 -5.11 -9.37 -16.39
C LYS A 175 -5.18 -10.86 -16.76
N ARG A 176 -5.14 -11.18 -18.07
CA ARG A 176 -5.14 -12.57 -18.54
C ARG A 176 -3.95 -13.35 -17.99
N ALA A 177 -2.74 -12.82 -18.16
CA ALA A 177 -1.51 -13.44 -17.67
C ALA A 177 -1.53 -13.66 -16.14
N ALA A 178 -2.08 -12.71 -15.39
CA ALA A 178 -2.24 -12.80 -13.94
C ALA A 178 -3.25 -13.87 -13.51
N GLN A 179 -4.38 -14.00 -14.21
CA GLN A 179 -5.39 -15.02 -13.92
C GLN A 179 -4.88 -16.45 -14.21
N GLU A 180 -4.04 -16.58 -15.23
CA GLU A 180 -3.37 -17.85 -15.60
C GLU A 180 -2.14 -18.13 -14.72
N GLN A 181 -1.78 -17.22 -13.81
CA GLN A 181 -0.55 -17.26 -13.00
C GLN A 181 0.73 -17.45 -13.84
N ASN A 182 0.73 -16.98 -15.08
CA ASN A 182 1.84 -17.12 -16.00
C ASN A 182 2.89 -16.01 -15.77
N THR A 183 3.85 -16.27 -14.89
CA THR A 183 4.88 -15.31 -14.47
C THR A 183 5.72 -14.77 -15.63
N LEU A 184 6.02 -15.59 -16.65
CA LEU A 184 6.73 -15.15 -17.85
C LEU A 184 5.91 -14.15 -18.66
N SER A 185 4.63 -14.44 -18.89
CA SER A 185 3.73 -13.53 -19.60
C SER A 185 3.49 -12.23 -18.85
N ILE A 186 3.47 -12.28 -17.51
CA ILE A 186 3.40 -11.08 -16.66
C ILE A 186 4.69 -10.25 -16.82
N ARG A 187 5.88 -10.88 -16.72
CA ARG A 187 7.17 -10.23 -16.94
C ARG A 187 7.22 -9.52 -18.30
N ASP A 188 6.81 -10.21 -19.36
CA ASP A 188 6.76 -9.63 -20.71
C ASP A 188 5.85 -8.41 -20.81
N CYS A 189 4.72 -8.41 -20.07
CA CYS A 189 3.86 -7.24 -19.99
C CYS A 189 4.58 -6.06 -19.35
N LEU A 190 5.34 -6.29 -18.26
CA LEU A 190 6.02 -5.23 -17.51
C LEU A 190 7.23 -4.65 -18.27
N VAL A 191 7.98 -5.47 -19.00
CA VAL A 191 9.16 -5.02 -19.79
C VAL A 191 8.73 -4.16 -20.97
N ARG A 192 7.68 -4.53 -21.70
CA ARG A 192 7.21 -3.78 -22.88
C ARG A 192 6.58 -2.40 -22.56
N THR A 193 6.51 -2.03 -21.29
CA THR A 193 6.00 -0.72 -20.83
C THR A 193 7.08 0.33 -20.58
N THR A 194 8.38 -0.02 -20.62
CA THR A 194 9.44 1.00 -20.64
C THR A 194 9.46 1.65 -22.02
N PRO A 195 9.47 3.00 -22.14
CA PRO A 195 9.64 3.64 -23.44
C PRO A 195 10.90 3.08 -24.10
N GLU A 196 10.75 2.55 -25.30
CA GLU A 196 11.89 2.16 -26.12
C GLU A 196 12.73 3.43 -26.37
N PRO A 197 14.06 3.41 -26.16
CA PRO A 197 14.90 4.50 -26.62
C PRO A 197 14.69 4.64 -28.12
N GLN A 198 14.28 5.82 -28.60
CA GLN A 198 14.23 6.05 -30.04
C GLN A 198 15.63 5.80 -30.61
N PRO A 199 15.76 5.04 -31.71
CA PRO A 199 17.06 4.87 -32.35
C PRO A 199 17.63 6.26 -32.69
N PRO A 200 18.95 6.48 -32.59
CA PRO A 200 19.55 7.74 -32.99
C PRO A 200 19.11 8.05 -34.42
N CYS A 201 18.58 9.26 -34.64
CA CYS A 201 18.27 9.73 -35.98
C CYS A 201 19.55 9.65 -36.81
N LEU A 202 19.67 8.66 -37.70
CA LEU A 202 20.70 8.58 -38.72
C LEU A 202 20.45 9.72 -39.71
N TRP A 203 21.06 10.87 -39.45
CA TRP A 203 21.47 11.79 -40.49
C TRP A 203 22.99 11.75 -40.56
N GLU A 204 23.53 10.70 -41.16
CA GLU A 204 24.71 10.89 -41.99
C GLU A 204 24.20 11.15 -43.40
N GLY A 205 24.17 12.43 -43.76
CA GLY A 205 23.95 12.90 -45.12
C GLY A 205 25.20 13.64 -45.56
N ASP A 206 25.99 12.94 -46.36
CA ASP A 206 27.10 13.41 -47.20
C ASP A 206 27.14 14.92 -47.45
N ALA A 207 28.24 15.55 -47.02
CA ALA A 207 28.68 16.82 -47.60
C ALA A 207 30.22 16.86 -47.70
N GLY A 208 30.71 16.43 -48.86
CA GLY A 208 31.67 17.24 -49.60
C GLY A 208 33.16 17.03 -49.34
N ARG A 209 33.69 15.89 -49.79
CA ARG A 209 35.07 15.84 -50.28
C ARG A 209 35.11 16.42 -51.71
N ARG A 210 35.56 17.67 -51.86
CA ARG A 210 36.05 18.34 -53.09
C ARG A 210 36.71 19.63 -52.60
N GLY A 211 38.03 19.75 -52.54
CA GLY A 211 38.93 19.90 -53.68
C GLY A 211 39.50 21.33 -53.62
N GLY A 212 40.81 21.46 -53.38
CA GLY A 212 41.54 22.72 -53.20
C GLY A 212 42.86 22.46 -52.50
#